data_AF-A0A925FAN6-F1
#
_entry.id   AF-A0A925FAN6-F1
#
_cell.length_a   1.000
_cell.length_b   1.000
_cell.length_c   1.000
_cell.angle_alpha   90.00
_cell.angle_beta   90.00
_cell.angle_gamma   90.00
#
_symmetry.space_group_name_H-M   'P 1'
#
loop_
_entity.id
_entity.type
_entity.pdbx_description
1 polymer ?
#
loop_
_entity_poly.entity_id
_entity_poly.type
_entity_poly.pdbx_seq_one_letter_code
_entity_poly.pdbx_strand_id
1 'polypeptide(L)'
;MTRALTLAALMASCTLSTASGAQVARTGFDTAQVRTFTVAALLRSARTEVEISRLATSNPTVAAMVDRLVSRLDRPAVSALPLQVVAEAQQRTGANRQAGFGRIARWQRKPEVPGLGDGDAAALDTLTRLMPAELRTALEGTRAVSDDSVDRILAPLDALNFARRNISIGQSLEKLNRFERKYGPDAPQLNGVEVGLNYVAQWIPLFLPNSEGWPSRFEIVGAYVPAYLTMVDSKARAVTVAEVGLRSYIWRAGWGGKEGGVLRPGYLSFGVAVAGAQDGAFVSPLQGESRIGAFLGWGEAKVAFLGGDRKRVLVTRQFQAIPWVF
;
A
#
# COMPACT_ATOMS: atom_id res chain seq x y z
N MET A 1 -51.82 -0.66 -20.46
CA MET A 1 -51.25 -0.93 -19.13
C MET A 1 -50.62 -2.32 -19.15
N THR A 2 -49.31 -2.45 -19.35
CA THR A 2 -48.45 -3.62 -19.02
C THR A 2 -47.12 -3.54 -19.78
N ARG A 3 -46.18 -2.71 -19.30
CA ARG A 3 -44.72 -2.86 -19.57
C ARG A 3 -43.94 -2.22 -18.42
N ALA A 4 -44.05 -2.82 -17.24
CA ALA A 4 -43.28 -2.44 -16.06
C ALA A 4 -43.24 -3.64 -15.10
N LEU A 5 -42.60 -4.74 -15.48
CA LEU A 5 -42.33 -5.89 -14.61
C LEU A 5 -41.37 -6.86 -15.32
N THR A 6 -40.17 -6.38 -15.63
CA THR A 6 -39.08 -7.23 -16.17
C THR A 6 -37.71 -6.67 -15.82
N LEU A 7 -37.58 -6.13 -14.61
CA LEU A 7 -36.28 -5.69 -14.07
C LEU A 7 -36.04 -6.13 -12.60
N ALA A 8 -37.00 -6.83 -11.98
CA ALA A 8 -36.89 -7.30 -10.60
C ALA A 8 -36.43 -8.77 -10.47
N ALA A 9 -36.29 -9.51 -11.57
CA ALA A 9 -35.91 -10.93 -11.56
C ALA A 9 -34.40 -11.19 -11.75
N LEU A 10 -33.57 -10.15 -11.91
CA LEU A 10 -32.11 -10.27 -12.01
C LEU A 10 -31.36 -10.00 -10.69
N MET A 11 -32.11 -9.76 -9.60
CA MET A 11 -31.57 -9.47 -8.26
C MET A 11 -31.66 -10.66 -7.29
N ALA A 12 -32.03 -11.86 -7.74
CA ALA A 12 -32.30 -13.02 -6.89
C ALA A 12 -31.42 -14.26 -7.18
N SER A 13 -30.26 -14.08 -7.82
CA SER A 13 -29.34 -15.19 -8.13
C SER A 13 -27.88 -14.91 -7.79
N CYS A 14 -27.64 -14.01 -6.82
CA CYS A 14 -26.46 -14.14 -5.96
C CYS A 14 -26.90 -14.98 -4.76
N THR A 15 -27.08 -16.28 -4.99
CA THR A 15 -26.97 -17.26 -3.93
C THR A 15 -25.62 -16.99 -3.28
N LEU A 16 -25.67 -16.38 -2.08
CA LEU A 16 -24.66 -16.57 -1.08
C LEU A 16 -24.51 -18.08 -0.94
N SER A 17 -23.54 -18.65 -1.67
CA SER A 17 -22.77 -19.75 -1.13
C SER A 17 -22.20 -19.20 0.16
N THR A 18 -22.94 -19.44 1.24
CA THR A 18 -22.41 -19.57 2.57
C THR A 18 -21.33 -20.65 2.46
N ALA A 19 -20.15 -20.22 2.02
CA ALA A 19 -18.91 -20.85 2.41
C ALA A 19 -19.04 -20.92 3.92
N SER A 20 -19.33 -22.12 4.39
CA SER A 20 -19.24 -22.49 5.78
C SER A 20 -18.02 -21.79 6.29
N GLY A 21 -18.21 -20.96 7.31
CA GLY A 21 -17.13 -20.52 8.16
C GLY A 21 -16.54 -21.78 8.77
N ALA A 22 -15.68 -22.46 8.01
CA ALA A 22 -14.51 -23.09 8.57
C ALA A 22 -13.84 -21.93 9.31
N GLN A 23 -14.16 -21.83 10.60
CA GLN A 23 -13.32 -21.15 11.56
C GLN A 23 -11.92 -21.53 11.15
N VAL A 24 -11.18 -20.56 10.59
CA VAL A 24 -9.76 -20.71 10.35
C VAL A 24 -9.25 -21.09 11.71
N ALA A 25 -8.91 -22.37 11.87
CA ALA A 25 -8.29 -22.85 13.07
C ALA A 25 -7.12 -21.90 13.29
N ARG A 26 -7.22 -21.10 14.35
CA ARG A 26 -6.07 -20.43 14.91
C ARG A 26 -5.22 -21.54 15.50
N THR A 27 -4.64 -22.39 14.64
CA THR A 27 -3.41 -23.07 14.99
C THR A 27 -2.43 -21.92 15.19
N GLY A 28 -2.02 -21.72 16.43
CA GLY A 28 -1.05 -20.70 16.78
C GLY A 28 0.27 -21.08 16.12
N PHE A 29 0.42 -20.69 14.85
CA PHE A 29 1.70 -20.79 14.18
C PHE A 29 2.59 -19.71 14.79
N ASP A 30 3.51 -20.12 15.66
CA ASP A 30 4.41 -19.21 16.33
C ASP A 30 5.29 -18.52 15.28
N THR A 31 5.21 -17.19 15.22
CA THR A 31 6.07 -16.37 14.37
C THR A 31 7.56 -16.62 14.59
N ALA A 32 7.96 -17.15 15.76
CA ALA A 32 9.33 -17.58 16.02
C ALA A 32 9.73 -18.82 15.20
N GLN A 33 8.82 -19.78 14.97
CA GLN A 33 9.09 -20.98 14.16
C GLN A 33 9.29 -20.66 12.67
N VAL A 34 8.62 -19.63 12.16
CA VAL A 34 8.83 -19.17 10.76
C VAL A 34 10.27 -18.69 10.54
N ARG A 35 10.90 -18.15 11.59
CA ARG A 35 12.29 -17.66 11.53
C ARG A 35 13.33 -18.77 11.63
N THR A 36 12.94 -19.98 12.06
CA THR A 36 13.86 -21.12 12.21
C THR A 36 13.89 -22.03 10.98
N PHE A 37 12.85 -22.01 10.14
CA PHE A 37 12.83 -22.81 8.91
C PHE A 37 13.61 -22.16 7.77
N THR A 38 14.34 -22.99 7.03
CA THR A 38 15.13 -22.61 5.85
C THR A 38 14.60 -23.28 4.59
N VAL A 39 15.11 -22.85 3.43
CA VAL A 39 14.83 -23.53 2.16
C VAL A 39 15.19 -25.02 2.23
N ALA A 40 16.30 -25.39 2.88
CA ALA A 40 16.66 -26.80 3.06
C ALA A 40 15.57 -27.62 3.78
N ALA A 41 14.85 -27.04 4.75
CA ALA A 41 13.73 -27.70 5.41
C ALA A 41 12.56 -27.94 4.44
N LEU A 42 12.26 -26.95 3.59
CA LEU A 42 11.24 -27.07 2.55
C LEU A 42 11.62 -28.12 1.49
N LEU A 43 12.87 -28.17 1.05
CA LEU A 43 13.34 -29.16 0.07
C LEU A 43 13.31 -30.59 0.61
N ARG A 44 13.63 -30.77 1.89
CA ARG A 44 13.49 -32.08 2.56
C ARG A 44 12.03 -32.52 2.61
N SER A 45 11.12 -31.61 2.97
CA SER A 45 9.67 -31.88 2.94
C SER A 45 9.21 -32.31 1.54
N ALA A 46 9.62 -31.60 0.49
CA ALA A 46 9.29 -31.95 -0.89
C ALA A 46 9.85 -33.31 -1.35
N ARG A 47 11.05 -33.70 -0.91
CA ARG A 47 11.60 -35.04 -1.19
C ARG A 47 10.79 -36.13 -0.49
N THR A 48 10.50 -35.93 0.79
CA THR A 48 9.69 -36.85 1.59
C THR A 48 8.27 -37.00 1.03
N GLU A 49 7.71 -35.94 0.46
CA GLU A 49 6.45 -35.99 -0.29
C GLU A 49 6.49 -36.96 -1.46
N VAL A 50 7.48 -36.80 -2.36
CA VAL A 50 7.62 -37.64 -3.56
C VAL A 50 7.71 -39.13 -3.18
N GLU A 51 8.41 -39.43 -2.08
CA GLU A 51 8.57 -40.78 -1.55
C GLU A 51 7.27 -41.34 -0.94
N ILE A 52 6.58 -40.58 -0.08
CA ILE A 52 5.39 -41.06 0.65
C ILE A 52 4.16 -41.15 -0.26
N SER A 53 3.93 -40.13 -1.09
CA SER A 53 2.75 -40.06 -1.97
C SER A 53 2.81 -41.02 -3.15
N ARG A 54 3.93 -41.74 -3.32
CA ARG A 54 4.25 -42.51 -4.53
C ARG A 54 4.10 -41.67 -5.79
N LEU A 55 4.38 -40.37 -5.72
CA LEU A 55 4.22 -39.42 -6.83
C LEU A 55 4.98 -39.90 -8.07
N ALA A 56 6.14 -40.51 -7.88
CA ALA A 56 6.94 -41.09 -8.95
C ALA A 56 6.18 -42.16 -9.76
N THR A 57 5.21 -42.85 -9.14
CA THR A 57 4.41 -43.90 -9.76
C THR A 57 3.07 -43.36 -10.28
N SER A 58 2.41 -42.47 -9.53
CA SER A 58 1.09 -41.93 -9.88
C SER A 58 1.14 -40.76 -10.86
N ASN A 59 2.17 -39.93 -10.78
CA ASN A 59 2.40 -38.76 -11.62
C ASN A 59 3.89 -38.51 -11.88
N PRO A 60 4.55 -39.35 -12.71
CA PRO A 60 6.00 -39.31 -12.91
C PRO A 60 6.51 -37.97 -13.46
N THR A 61 5.67 -37.26 -14.23
CA THR A 61 6.00 -35.94 -14.77
C THR A 61 6.13 -34.88 -13.67
N VAL A 62 5.22 -34.88 -12.69
CA VAL A 62 5.30 -33.94 -11.56
C VAL A 62 6.44 -34.33 -10.63
N ALA A 63 6.65 -35.61 -10.35
CA ALA A 63 7.78 -36.08 -9.55
C ALA A 63 9.13 -35.65 -10.15
N ALA A 64 9.34 -35.85 -11.46
CA ALA A 64 10.55 -35.40 -12.15
C ALA A 64 10.70 -33.87 -12.13
N MET A 65 9.60 -33.12 -12.12
CA MET A 65 9.61 -31.67 -12.01
C MET A 65 10.01 -31.22 -10.61
N VAL A 66 9.46 -31.84 -9.56
CA VAL A 66 9.83 -31.59 -8.15
C VAL A 66 11.31 -31.90 -7.95
N ASP A 67 11.81 -33.04 -8.42
CA ASP A 67 13.23 -33.41 -8.34
C ASP A 67 14.12 -32.37 -9.01
N ARG A 68 13.77 -31.94 -10.23
CA ARG A 68 14.52 -30.89 -10.94
C ARG A 68 14.54 -29.57 -10.16
N LEU A 69 13.42 -29.16 -9.58
CA LEU A 69 13.32 -27.93 -8.78
C LEU A 69 14.15 -28.06 -7.48
N VAL A 70 14.06 -29.21 -6.81
CA VAL A 70 14.82 -29.50 -5.60
C VAL A 70 16.32 -29.50 -5.89
N SER A 71 16.80 -30.21 -6.91
CA SER A 71 18.23 -30.22 -7.27
C SER A 71 18.76 -28.83 -7.63
N ARG A 72 17.93 -27.97 -8.25
CA ARG A 72 18.31 -26.58 -8.54
C ARG A 72 18.46 -25.74 -7.27
N LEU A 73 17.54 -25.92 -6.32
CA LEU A 73 17.44 -25.12 -5.10
C LEU A 73 18.35 -25.62 -3.98
N ASP A 74 18.80 -26.87 -4.03
CA ASP A 74 19.67 -27.52 -3.04
C ASP A 74 21.15 -27.13 -3.21
N ARG A 75 21.40 -25.83 -3.30
CA ARG A 75 22.74 -25.24 -3.34
C ARG A 75 22.96 -24.41 -2.07
N PRO A 76 24.16 -24.41 -1.46
CA PRO A 76 24.39 -23.79 -0.15
C PRO A 76 23.94 -22.33 -0.04
N ALA A 77 24.08 -21.55 -1.13
CA ALA A 77 23.67 -20.15 -1.19
C ALA A 77 22.15 -19.93 -1.08
N VAL A 78 21.33 -20.92 -1.46
CA VAL A 78 19.86 -20.84 -1.44
C VAL A 78 19.31 -21.66 -0.27
N SER A 79 19.82 -22.87 -0.05
CA SER A 79 19.30 -23.81 0.95
C SER A 79 19.42 -23.29 2.39
N ALA A 80 20.42 -22.46 2.67
CA ALA A 80 20.61 -21.82 3.97
C ALA A 80 19.69 -20.61 4.22
N LEU A 81 18.99 -20.10 3.21
CA LEU A 81 18.15 -18.90 3.35
C LEU A 81 16.95 -19.17 4.26
N PRO A 82 16.65 -18.29 5.23
CA PRO A 82 15.42 -18.36 6.00
C PRO A 82 14.19 -18.19 5.09
N LEU A 83 13.11 -18.94 5.34
CA LEU A 83 11.89 -18.87 4.54
C LEU A 83 11.22 -17.48 4.58
N GLN A 84 11.38 -16.75 5.68
CA GLN A 84 10.95 -15.35 5.79
C GLN A 84 11.62 -14.44 4.74
N VAL A 85 12.93 -14.59 4.54
CA VAL A 85 13.69 -13.80 3.55
C VAL A 85 13.24 -14.14 2.13
N VAL A 86 12.96 -15.42 1.87
CA VAL A 86 12.40 -15.89 0.60
C VAL A 86 11.02 -15.30 0.34
N ALA A 87 10.13 -15.30 1.33
CA ALA A 87 8.79 -14.72 1.21
C ALA A 87 8.85 -13.23 0.85
N GLU A 88 9.72 -12.47 1.52
CA GLU A 88 9.95 -11.05 1.22
C GLU A 88 10.50 -10.83 -0.19
N ALA A 89 11.43 -11.67 -0.64
CA ALA A 89 12.00 -11.60 -1.97
C ALA A 89 10.96 -11.91 -3.07
N GLN A 90 10.17 -12.97 -2.88
CA GLN A 90 9.15 -13.38 -3.84
C GLN A 90 8.04 -12.33 -3.99
N GLN A 91 7.65 -11.69 -2.89
CA GLN A 91 6.65 -10.62 -2.95
C GLN A 91 7.15 -9.40 -3.73
N ARG A 92 8.42 -9.02 -3.59
CA ARG A 92 9.03 -7.93 -4.38
C ARG A 92 9.07 -8.26 -5.88
N THR A 93 9.31 -9.52 -6.23
CA THR A 93 9.36 -9.98 -7.62
C THR A 93 7.96 -10.19 -8.22
N GLY A 94 7.00 -10.63 -7.40
CA GLY A 94 5.61 -10.89 -7.78
C GLY A 94 4.74 -9.63 -7.93
N ALA A 95 4.97 -8.60 -7.10
CA ALA A 95 4.32 -7.29 -7.23
C ALA A 95 4.57 -6.65 -8.62
N ASN A 96 5.71 -6.96 -9.23
CA ASN A 96 6.06 -6.53 -10.59
C ASN A 96 5.44 -7.38 -11.71
N ARG A 97 4.82 -8.54 -11.42
CA ARG A 97 4.16 -9.40 -12.42
C ARG A 97 2.65 -9.21 -12.49
N GLN A 98 1.99 -8.71 -11.45
CA GLN A 98 0.56 -8.42 -11.44
C GLN A 98 0.19 -6.98 -11.84
N ALA A 99 1.16 -6.16 -12.27
CA ALA A 99 0.90 -4.80 -12.73
C ALA A 99 0.30 -4.79 -14.15
N GLY A 100 -1.01 -4.50 -14.25
CA GLY A 100 -1.72 -4.26 -15.50
C GLY A 100 -1.21 -3.04 -16.28
N PHE A 101 -1.44 -3.08 -17.60
CA PHE A 101 -1.29 -2.10 -18.71
C PHE A 101 -0.12 -1.09 -18.77
N GLY A 102 0.62 -0.80 -17.69
CA GLY A 102 1.73 0.16 -17.66
C GLY A 102 3.11 -0.46 -17.81
N ARG A 103 3.25 -1.62 -18.47
CA ARG A 103 4.53 -2.33 -18.62
C ARG A 103 5.39 -1.73 -19.74
N ILE A 104 5.54 -0.41 -19.79
CA ILE A 104 6.58 0.30 -20.53
C ILE A 104 7.01 1.47 -19.63
N ALA A 105 8.31 1.58 -19.41
CA ALA A 105 8.99 2.58 -18.57
C ALA A 105 8.87 2.36 -17.05
N ARG A 106 9.82 1.58 -16.50
CA ARG A 106 10.71 2.06 -15.43
C ARG A 106 11.82 1.04 -15.13
N TRP A 107 13.04 1.48 -15.36
CA TRP A 107 14.28 0.80 -14.98
C TRP A 107 14.47 1.04 -13.47
N GLN A 108 14.12 0.06 -12.65
CA GLN A 108 14.55 0.03 -11.25
C GLN A 108 15.37 -1.23 -11.04
N ARG A 109 16.66 -1.01 -10.75
CA ARG A 109 17.59 -2.03 -10.29
C ARG A 109 16.94 -2.77 -9.12
N LYS A 110 16.70 -4.06 -9.31
CA LYS A 110 16.27 -4.96 -8.26
C LYS A 110 17.34 -4.93 -7.15
N PRO A 111 17.00 -4.63 -5.89
CA PRO A 111 17.88 -5.02 -4.80
C PRO A 111 17.84 -6.54 -4.73
N GLU A 112 18.87 -7.17 -5.29
CA GLU A 112 19.06 -8.63 -5.24
C GLU A 112 19.21 -9.05 -3.78
N VAL A 113 18.43 -10.04 -3.34
CA VAL A 113 18.76 -10.74 -2.11
C VAL A 113 20.03 -11.54 -2.42
N PRO A 114 21.14 -11.30 -1.71
CA PRO A 114 22.38 -12.01 -1.99
C PRO A 114 22.14 -13.52 -1.96
N GLY A 115 22.38 -14.19 -3.09
CA GLY A 115 22.21 -15.63 -3.23
C GLY A 115 20.87 -16.12 -3.81
N LEU A 116 19.83 -15.28 -3.93
CA LEU A 116 18.53 -15.68 -4.51
C LEU A 116 18.25 -14.95 -5.84
N GLY A 117 18.49 -15.63 -6.96
CA GLY A 117 18.20 -15.09 -8.29
C GLY A 117 16.70 -15.19 -8.64
N ASP A 118 16.27 -14.43 -9.66
CA ASP A 118 14.88 -14.46 -10.16
C ASP A 118 14.39 -15.87 -10.53
N GLY A 119 15.28 -16.68 -11.11
CA GLY A 119 14.97 -18.06 -11.48
C GLY A 119 14.77 -18.98 -10.29
N ASP A 120 15.39 -18.69 -9.15
CA ASP A 120 15.24 -19.49 -7.92
C ASP A 120 13.99 -19.08 -7.15
N ALA A 121 13.69 -17.79 -7.12
CA ALA A 121 12.41 -17.29 -6.61
C ALA A 121 11.22 -17.88 -7.39
N ALA A 122 11.34 -17.99 -8.71
CA ALA A 122 10.34 -18.66 -9.56
C ALA A 122 10.27 -20.17 -9.29
N ALA A 123 11.40 -20.85 -9.16
CA ALA A 123 11.44 -22.28 -8.84
C ALA A 123 10.80 -22.59 -7.48
N LEU A 124 11.05 -21.76 -6.45
CA LEU A 124 10.41 -21.87 -5.13
C LEU A 124 8.90 -21.63 -5.20
N ASP A 125 8.45 -20.67 -6.01
CA ASP A 125 7.02 -20.42 -6.23
C ASP A 125 6.35 -21.63 -6.90
N THR A 126 6.94 -22.18 -7.97
CA THR A 126 6.47 -23.40 -8.62
C THR A 126 6.42 -24.57 -7.64
N LEU A 127 7.49 -24.82 -6.88
CA LEU A 127 7.54 -25.88 -5.87
C LEU A 127 6.39 -25.75 -4.87
N THR A 128 6.18 -24.56 -4.31
CA THR A 128 5.10 -24.30 -3.33
C THR A 128 3.69 -24.36 -3.88
N ARG A 129 3.50 -24.33 -5.21
CA ARG A 129 2.18 -24.51 -5.83
C ARG A 129 1.88 -25.98 -6.09
N LEU A 130 2.89 -26.79 -6.34
CA LEU A 130 2.75 -28.22 -6.59
C LEU A 130 2.44 -28.97 -5.28
N MET A 131 3.13 -28.63 -4.19
CA MET A 131 3.04 -29.37 -2.91
C MET A 131 1.65 -29.35 -2.23
N PRO A 132 0.94 -28.21 -2.03
CA PRO A 132 -0.23 -28.19 -1.14
C PRO A 132 -1.40 -29.07 -1.56
N ALA A 133 -1.62 -29.24 -2.87
CA ALA A 133 -2.77 -29.96 -3.41
C ALA A 133 -2.54 -31.47 -3.48
N GLU A 134 -1.32 -31.91 -3.80
CA GLU A 134 -0.99 -33.33 -3.91
C GLU A 134 -0.60 -33.92 -2.54
N LEU A 135 0.10 -33.14 -1.69
CA LEU A 135 0.58 -33.57 -0.38
C LEU A 135 -0.54 -33.84 0.63
N ARG A 136 -1.51 -32.93 0.77
CA ARG A 136 -2.58 -33.08 1.78
C ARG A 136 -3.47 -34.29 1.47
N THR A 137 -3.88 -34.45 0.21
CA THR A 137 -4.70 -35.59 -0.22
C THR A 137 -3.95 -36.92 -0.16
N ALA A 138 -2.65 -36.95 -0.47
CA ALA A 138 -1.85 -38.17 -0.37
C ALA A 138 -1.55 -38.58 1.08
N LEU A 139 -1.31 -37.62 1.98
CA LEU A 139 -1.02 -37.90 3.38
C LEU A 139 -2.27 -38.32 4.18
N GLU A 140 -3.41 -37.66 3.97
CA GLU A 140 -4.68 -38.02 4.63
C GLU A 140 -5.18 -39.42 4.21
N GLY A 141 -4.84 -39.87 3.00
CA GLY A 141 -5.17 -41.21 2.50
C GLY A 141 -4.26 -42.33 3.00
N THR A 142 -3.10 -42.00 3.60
CA THR A 142 -2.06 -42.97 3.95
C THR A 142 -2.09 -43.28 5.44
N ARG A 143 -2.84 -44.32 5.85
CA ARG A 143 -2.95 -44.81 7.24
C ARG A 143 -1.61 -45.13 7.95
N ALA A 144 -0.50 -45.16 7.22
CA ALA A 144 0.82 -45.49 7.73
C ALA A 144 1.62 -44.28 8.26
N VAL A 145 1.12 -43.05 8.05
CA VAL A 145 1.80 -41.83 8.53
C VAL A 145 1.02 -41.30 9.72
N SER A 146 1.69 -41.13 10.87
CA SER A 146 1.07 -40.50 12.04
C SER A 146 0.81 -39.02 11.77
N ASP A 147 -0.23 -38.46 12.38
CA ASP A 147 -0.57 -37.03 12.28
C ASP A 147 0.63 -36.12 12.61
N ASP A 148 1.42 -36.49 13.63
CA ASP A 148 2.65 -35.78 14.02
C ASP A 148 3.76 -35.81 12.94
N SER A 149 3.79 -36.84 12.10
CA SER A 149 4.72 -36.90 10.97
C SER A 149 4.22 -36.05 9.80
N VAL A 150 2.91 -36.02 9.55
CA VAL A 150 2.27 -35.14 8.57
C VAL A 150 2.54 -33.67 8.91
N ASP A 151 2.33 -33.29 10.16
CA ASP A 151 2.58 -31.93 10.65
C ASP A 151 4.04 -31.52 10.49
N ARG A 152 4.99 -32.41 10.80
CA ARG A 152 6.43 -32.14 10.61
C ARG A 152 6.82 -31.95 9.14
N ILE A 153 6.20 -32.70 8.23
CA ILE A 153 6.44 -32.57 6.78
C ILE A 153 5.83 -31.27 6.27
N LEU A 154 4.63 -30.90 6.70
CA LEU A 154 3.93 -29.71 6.23
C LEU A 154 4.44 -28.40 6.87
N ALA A 155 5.03 -28.44 8.06
CA ALA A 155 5.43 -27.26 8.81
C ALA A 155 6.27 -26.23 8.01
N PRO A 156 7.28 -26.59 7.20
CA PRO A 156 8.02 -25.60 6.41
C PRO A 156 7.17 -24.94 5.31
N LEU A 157 6.25 -25.69 4.69
CA LEU A 157 5.33 -25.17 3.68
C LEU A 157 4.31 -24.21 4.30
N ASP A 158 3.73 -24.60 5.44
CA ASP A 158 2.81 -23.77 6.20
C ASP A 158 3.50 -22.50 6.72
N ALA A 159 4.75 -22.61 7.19
CA ALA A 159 5.55 -21.46 7.61
C ALA A 159 5.78 -20.46 6.46
N LEU A 160 6.11 -20.93 5.25
CA LEU A 160 6.30 -20.08 4.09
C LEU A 160 4.99 -19.43 3.62
N ASN A 161 3.90 -20.18 3.59
CA ASN A 161 2.57 -19.66 3.23
C ASN A 161 2.09 -18.62 4.25
N PHE A 162 2.29 -18.88 5.54
CA PHE A 162 2.00 -17.94 6.62
C PHE A 162 2.85 -16.67 6.51
N ALA A 163 4.16 -16.78 6.24
CA ALA A 163 5.03 -15.63 6.00
C ALA A 163 4.53 -14.77 4.83
N ARG A 164 4.24 -15.38 3.67
CA ARG A 164 3.68 -14.68 2.50
C ARG A 164 2.36 -13.99 2.84
N ARG A 165 1.45 -14.68 3.53
CA ARG A 165 0.16 -14.14 3.94
C ARG A 165 0.33 -12.93 4.86
N ASN A 166 1.21 -13.01 5.86
CA ASN A 166 1.43 -11.92 6.80
C ASN A 166 2.04 -10.69 6.13
N ILE A 167 3.01 -10.86 5.22
CA ILE A 167 3.58 -9.73 4.49
C ILE A 167 2.52 -9.12 3.55
N SER A 168 1.70 -9.95 2.89
CA SER A 168 0.57 -9.47 2.08
C SER A 168 -0.46 -8.70 2.91
N ILE A 169 -0.87 -9.20 4.08
CA ILE A 169 -1.78 -8.52 4.99
C ILE A 169 -1.16 -7.19 5.45
N GLY A 170 0.11 -7.20 5.85
CA GLY A 170 0.82 -5.99 6.28
C GLY A 170 0.87 -4.92 5.19
N GLN A 171 1.16 -5.30 3.95
CA GLN A 171 1.14 -4.38 2.81
C GLN A 171 -0.26 -3.87 2.50
N SER A 172 -1.28 -4.73 2.53
CA SER A 172 -2.67 -4.32 2.31
C SER A 172 -3.15 -3.34 3.38
N LEU A 173 -2.82 -3.59 4.65
CA LEU A 173 -3.14 -2.68 5.76
C LEU A 173 -2.41 -1.35 5.64
N GLU A 174 -1.12 -1.35 5.29
CA GLU A 174 -0.35 -0.13 5.09
C GLU A 174 -0.87 0.66 3.86
N LYS A 175 -1.25 -0.03 2.79
CA LYS A 175 -1.88 0.57 1.61
C LYS A 175 -3.21 1.22 1.97
N LEU A 176 -4.08 0.49 2.69
CA LEU A 176 -5.35 0.99 3.19
C LEU A 176 -5.15 2.22 4.07
N ASN A 177 -4.23 2.17 5.03
CA ASN A 177 -3.91 3.30 5.92
C ASN A 177 -3.48 4.55 5.13
N ARG A 178 -2.69 4.39 4.06
CA ARG A 178 -2.33 5.52 3.18
C ARG A 178 -3.52 6.06 2.40
N PHE A 179 -4.42 5.21 1.93
CA PHE A 179 -5.67 5.66 1.31
C PHE A 179 -6.56 6.40 2.30
N GLU A 180 -6.72 5.88 3.52
CA GLU A 180 -7.49 6.53 4.59
C GLU A 180 -6.90 7.89 4.97
N ARG A 181 -5.57 8.05 5.01
CA ARG A 181 -4.96 9.38 5.27
C ARG A 181 -5.16 10.38 4.12
N LYS A 182 -5.29 9.89 2.89
CA LYS A 182 -5.38 10.73 1.69
C LYS A 182 -6.82 11.07 1.31
N TYR A 183 -7.74 10.13 1.50
CA TYR A 183 -9.14 10.19 1.04
C TYR A 183 -10.16 9.79 2.11
N GLY A 184 -9.72 9.48 3.33
CA GLY A 184 -10.61 9.14 4.43
C GLY A 184 -11.27 10.37 5.07
N PRO A 185 -12.08 10.16 6.12
CA PRO A 185 -12.88 11.23 6.74
C PRO A 185 -12.02 12.30 7.45
N ASP A 186 -10.82 11.93 7.91
CA ASP A 186 -9.87 12.83 8.54
C ASP A 186 -8.80 13.34 7.55
N ALA A 187 -8.97 13.08 6.25
CA ALA A 187 -8.08 13.57 5.22
C ALA A 187 -8.27 15.09 5.02
N PRO A 188 -7.27 15.78 4.45
CA PRO A 188 -7.43 17.19 4.15
C PRO A 188 -8.51 17.31 3.07
N GLN A 189 -9.59 18.02 3.40
CA GLN A 189 -10.67 18.28 2.45
C GLN A 189 -10.11 19.01 1.24
N LEU A 190 -10.65 18.69 0.06
CA LEU A 190 -10.26 19.29 -1.20
C LEU A 190 -11.41 20.12 -1.74
N ASN A 191 -11.11 21.36 -2.12
CA ASN A 191 -12.08 22.17 -2.84
C ASN A 191 -12.17 21.73 -4.31
N GLY A 192 -13.22 22.14 -5.02
CA GLY A 192 -13.46 21.72 -6.40
C GLY A 192 -12.32 22.07 -7.38
N VAL A 193 -11.61 23.18 -7.15
CA VAL A 193 -10.44 23.57 -7.96
C VAL A 193 -9.28 22.62 -7.70
N GLU A 194 -9.01 22.28 -6.44
CA GLU A 194 -7.98 21.30 -6.08
C GLU A 194 -8.28 19.94 -6.68
N VAL A 195 -9.54 19.50 -6.70
CA VAL A 195 -9.94 18.24 -7.34
C VAL A 195 -9.61 18.27 -8.83
N GLY A 196 -9.97 19.34 -9.54
CA GLY A 196 -9.67 19.50 -10.96
C GLY A 196 -8.16 19.54 -11.26
N LEU A 197 -7.40 20.31 -10.48
CA LEU A 197 -5.95 20.39 -10.60
C LEU A 197 -5.28 19.04 -10.33
N ASN A 198 -5.72 18.32 -9.29
CA ASN A 198 -5.16 17.01 -8.96
C ASN A 198 -5.55 15.95 -9.99
N TYR A 199 -6.75 16.02 -10.58
CA TYR A 199 -7.14 15.14 -11.68
C TYR A 199 -6.23 15.32 -12.88
N VAL A 200 -5.99 16.58 -13.30
CA VAL A 200 -5.05 16.90 -14.38
C VAL A 200 -3.61 16.50 -14.03
N ALA A 201 -3.21 16.68 -12.77
CA ALA A 201 -1.88 16.31 -12.30
C ALA A 201 -1.60 14.80 -12.44
N GLN A 202 -2.63 13.94 -12.51
CA GLN A 202 -2.46 12.51 -12.76
C GLN A 202 -1.83 12.19 -14.13
N TRP A 203 -1.61 13.15 -15.03
CA TRP A 203 -0.77 12.90 -16.20
C TRP A 203 0.74 12.97 -15.89
N ILE A 204 1.12 13.46 -14.72
CA ILE A 204 2.51 13.61 -14.29
C ILE A 204 2.88 12.42 -13.38
N PRO A 205 3.97 11.68 -13.67
CA PRO A 205 4.43 10.52 -12.91
C PRO A 205 4.52 10.69 -11.39
N LEU A 206 4.69 11.92 -10.90
CA LEU A 206 4.82 12.25 -9.48
C LEU A 206 3.49 12.18 -8.72
N PHE A 207 2.36 12.43 -9.40
CA PHE A 207 1.01 12.47 -8.81
C PHE A 207 0.18 11.24 -9.15
N LEU A 208 0.70 10.37 -10.01
CA LEU A 208 0.12 9.09 -10.36
C LEU A 208 0.25 8.06 -9.21
N PRO A 209 -0.76 7.18 -9.03
CA PRO A 209 -0.56 5.95 -8.28
C PRO A 209 0.65 5.18 -8.84
N ASN A 210 1.40 4.51 -7.98
CA ASN A 210 2.51 3.68 -8.47
C ASN A 210 1.99 2.43 -9.18
N SER A 211 2.87 1.65 -9.81
CA SER A 211 2.54 0.41 -10.54
C SER A 211 1.87 -0.67 -9.69
N GLU A 212 1.98 -0.57 -8.37
CA GLU A 212 1.37 -1.46 -7.38
C GLU A 212 0.02 -0.89 -6.85
N GLY A 213 -0.45 0.23 -7.42
CA GLY A 213 -1.71 0.90 -7.07
C GLY A 213 -1.70 1.63 -5.73
N TRP A 214 -0.53 1.96 -5.18
CA TRP A 214 -0.41 2.80 -3.98
C TRP A 214 -0.79 4.25 -4.31
N PRO A 215 -1.39 4.99 -3.37
CA PRO A 215 -1.71 6.40 -3.60
C PRO A 215 -0.42 7.21 -3.79
N SER A 216 -0.48 8.24 -4.63
CA SER A 216 0.64 9.16 -4.81
C SER A 216 0.91 9.96 -3.56
N ARG A 217 2.19 10.29 -3.32
CA ARG A 217 2.62 11.06 -2.14
C ARG A 217 2.28 12.54 -2.24
N PHE A 218 2.08 13.02 -3.45
CA PHE A 218 1.93 14.43 -3.73
C PHE A 218 0.51 14.76 -4.20
N GLU A 219 0.10 15.98 -3.86
CA GLU A 219 -1.10 16.64 -4.37
C GLU A 219 -0.78 18.10 -4.64
N ILE A 220 -1.51 18.70 -5.57
CA ILE A 220 -1.49 20.13 -5.80
C ILE A 220 -2.43 20.79 -4.79
N VAL A 221 -1.95 21.86 -4.17
CA VAL A 221 -2.73 22.75 -3.31
C VAL A 221 -3.14 23.96 -4.12
N GLY A 222 -4.40 24.32 -4.05
CA GLY A 222 -5.00 25.46 -4.76
C GLY A 222 -6.10 26.02 -3.90
N ALA A 223 -5.78 26.95 -3.01
CA ALA A 223 -6.71 27.39 -1.97
C ALA A 223 -6.94 28.90 -2.01
N TYR A 224 -8.16 29.30 -1.67
CA TYR A 224 -8.53 30.69 -1.38
C TYR A 224 -8.92 30.80 0.09
N VAL A 225 -8.08 31.48 0.88
CA VAL A 225 -8.15 31.53 2.33
C VAL A 225 -8.39 32.98 2.77
N PRO A 226 -9.62 33.37 3.16
CA PRO A 226 -9.92 34.74 3.59
C PRO A 226 -9.52 35.03 5.04
N ALA A 227 -9.06 34.02 5.78
CA ALA A 227 -8.89 34.05 7.23
C ALA A 227 -7.42 33.84 7.67
N TYR A 228 -6.45 34.33 6.90
CA TYR A 228 -5.10 34.47 7.43
C TYR A 228 -5.06 35.60 8.44
N LEU A 229 -4.46 35.35 9.61
CA LEU A 229 -4.30 36.38 10.63
C LEU A 229 -2.89 36.94 10.59
N THR A 230 -2.79 38.27 10.67
CA THR A 230 -1.53 39.00 10.82
C THR A 230 -1.67 40.04 11.94
N MET A 231 -0.54 40.44 12.52
CA MET A 231 -0.50 41.57 13.44
C MET A 231 0.03 42.82 12.71
N VAL A 232 -0.72 43.92 12.78
CA VAL A 232 -0.33 45.23 12.24
C VAL A 232 -0.72 46.30 13.26
N ASP A 233 0.23 47.15 13.66
CA ASP A 233 0.02 48.21 14.66
C ASP A 233 -0.64 47.68 15.95
N SER A 234 -0.15 46.54 16.44
CA SER A 234 -0.69 45.84 17.62
C SER A 234 -2.15 45.37 17.50
N LYS A 235 -2.72 45.36 16.28
CA LYS A 235 -4.08 44.86 16.01
C LYS A 235 -4.02 43.63 15.11
N ALA A 236 -4.80 42.61 15.45
CA ALA A 236 -5.01 41.46 14.60
C ALA A 236 -5.88 41.84 13.41
N ARG A 237 -5.46 41.47 12.20
CA ARG A 237 -6.22 41.67 10.96
C ARG A 237 -6.31 40.37 10.18
N ALA A 238 -7.49 40.15 9.60
CA ALA A 238 -7.67 39.09 8.61
C ALA A 238 -7.12 39.55 7.25
N VAL A 239 -6.49 38.64 6.52
CA VAL A 239 -5.93 38.84 5.19
C VAL A 239 -6.41 37.70 4.31
N THR A 240 -6.80 38.04 3.10
CA THR A 240 -7.16 37.06 2.09
C THR A 240 -5.95 36.68 1.27
N VAL A 241 -5.75 35.38 1.10
CA VAL A 241 -4.60 34.81 0.41
C VAL A 241 -5.08 33.78 -0.60
N ALA A 242 -4.55 33.87 -1.82
CA ALA A 242 -4.55 32.78 -2.79
C ALA A 242 -3.26 31.98 -2.64
N GLU A 243 -3.38 30.66 -2.54
CA GLU A 243 -2.28 29.72 -2.40
C GLU A 243 -2.22 28.78 -3.60
N VAL A 244 -1.03 28.57 -4.13
CA VAL A 244 -0.75 27.49 -5.08
C VAL A 244 0.54 26.79 -4.66
N GLY A 245 0.50 25.46 -4.57
CA GLY A 245 1.65 24.71 -4.07
C GLY A 245 1.51 23.21 -4.15
N LEU A 246 2.30 22.53 -3.33
CA LEU A 246 2.33 21.09 -3.21
C LEU A 246 2.02 20.67 -1.79
N ARG A 247 1.26 19.59 -1.66
CA ARG A 247 1.07 18.83 -0.42
C ARG A 247 1.80 17.51 -0.54
N SER A 248 2.58 17.16 0.48
CA SER A 248 3.28 15.88 0.60
C SER A 248 2.79 15.14 1.82
N TYR A 249 2.28 13.92 1.63
CA TYR A 249 1.85 13.07 2.73
C TYR A 249 3.04 12.44 3.47
N ILE A 250 2.88 12.29 4.79
CA ILE A 250 3.82 11.61 5.69
C ILE A 250 3.27 10.22 6.01
N TRP A 251 3.79 9.21 5.31
CA TRP A 251 3.41 7.81 5.50
C TRP A 251 4.28 7.14 6.57
N ARG A 252 4.21 7.64 7.81
CA ARG A 252 4.88 7.02 8.95
C ARG A 252 3.85 6.54 9.96
N ALA A 253 4.13 5.44 10.65
CA ALA A 253 3.27 4.94 11.72
C ALA A 253 3.13 6.02 12.82
N GLY A 254 1.91 6.24 13.30
CA GLY A 254 1.60 7.25 14.32
C GLY A 254 1.61 8.70 13.82
N TRP A 255 1.62 8.94 12.50
CA TRP A 255 1.44 10.27 11.89
C TRP A 255 0.09 10.36 11.17
N GLY A 256 -0.61 11.48 11.31
CA GLY A 256 -1.94 11.72 10.74
C GLY A 256 -3.09 11.14 11.57
N GLY A 257 -4.33 11.38 11.10
CA GLY A 257 -5.57 11.01 11.79
C GLY A 257 -5.80 11.77 13.10
N LYS A 258 -6.85 11.38 13.82
CA LYS A 258 -7.22 11.96 15.13
C LYS A 258 -6.13 11.79 16.19
N GLU A 259 -5.34 10.72 16.12
CA GLU A 259 -4.31 10.39 17.09
C GLU A 259 -2.99 11.17 16.89
N GLY A 260 -2.70 11.62 15.66
CA GLY A 260 -1.45 12.34 15.35
C GLY A 260 -1.44 13.81 15.81
N GLY A 261 -2.64 14.43 15.87
CA GLY A 261 -2.82 15.82 16.28
C GLY A 261 -1.89 16.81 15.56
N VAL A 262 -1.56 17.91 16.24
CA VAL A 262 -0.67 18.97 15.70
C VAL A 262 0.80 18.54 15.67
N LEU A 263 1.24 17.65 16.56
CA LEU A 263 2.66 17.27 16.67
C LEU A 263 3.10 16.27 15.60
N ARG A 264 2.18 15.48 15.04
CA ARG A 264 2.45 14.46 14.03
C ARG A 264 1.42 14.53 12.90
N PRO A 265 1.46 15.58 12.06
CA PRO A 265 0.46 15.79 11.03
C PRO A 265 0.53 14.72 9.94
N GLY A 266 -0.58 14.46 9.25
CA GLY A 266 -0.59 13.50 8.14
C GLY A 266 0.17 14.00 6.90
N TYR A 267 0.47 15.29 6.81
CA TYR A 267 1.01 15.92 5.61
C TYR A 267 1.73 17.25 5.91
N LEU A 268 2.53 17.66 4.93
CA LEU A 268 3.10 19.00 4.81
C LEU A 268 2.55 19.66 3.56
N SER A 269 2.43 20.97 3.56
CA SER A 269 2.18 21.72 2.32
C SER A 269 3.13 22.90 2.21
N PHE A 270 3.48 23.30 0.99
CA PHE A 270 4.30 24.48 0.76
C PHE A 270 4.06 25.01 -0.65
N GLY A 271 4.32 26.29 -0.85
CA GLY A 271 4.18 26.89 -2.16
C GLY A 271 4.19 28.40 -2.10
N VAL A 272 3.52 29.00 -3.08
CA VAL A 272 3.41 30.44 -3.25
C VAL A 272 2.10 30.92 -2.62
N ALA A 273 2.20 32.03 -1.91
CA ALA A 273 1.06 32.76 -1.34
C ALA A 273 0.99 34.15 -1.98
N VAL A 274 -0.21 34.57 -2.36
CA VAL A 274 -0.48 35.87 -2.98
C VAL A 274 -1.61 36.56 -2.21
N ALA A 275 -1.41 37.83 -1.85
CA ALA A 275 -2.42 38.67 -1.22
C ALA A 275 -2.49 40.03 -1.90
N GLY A 276 -3.63 40.72 -1.78
CA GLY A 276 -3.82 42.04 -2.37
C GLY A 276 -3.04 43.13 -1.63
N ALA A 277 -3.07 44.36 -2.14
CA ALA A 277 -2.38 45.50 -1.53
C ALA A 277 -2.92 45.87 -0.12
N GLN A 278 -4.19 45.57 0.13
CA GLN A 278 -4.88 45.89 1.38
C GLN A 278 -5.09 44.64 2.24
N ASP A 279 -4.99 44.81 3.56
CA ASP A 279 -5.32 43.77 4.53
C ASP A 279 -6.85 43.75 4.73
N GLY A 280 -7.49 42.60 4.50
CA GLY A 280 -8.92 42.42 4.73
C GLY A 280 -9.39 41.00 4.38
N ALA A 281 -10.47 40.59 5.04
CA ALA A 281 -11.19 39.36 4.67
C ALA A 281 -11.99 39.60 3.37
N PHE A 282 -11.99 38.60 2.49
CA PHE A 282 -12.64 38.61 1.17
C PHE A 282 -12.15 39.68 0.18
N VAL A 283 -11.05 40.37 0.47
CA VAL A 283 -10.38 41.27 -0.48
C VAL A 283 -9.68 40.44 -1.54
N SER A 284 -9.87 40.76 -2.82
CA SER A 284 -9.26 39.99 -3.90
C SER A 284 -7.73 40.00 -3.80
N PRO A 285 -7.06 38.83 -3.80
CA PRO A 285 -5.62 38.74 -3.71
C PRO A 285 -4.90 39.23 -4.98
N LEU A 286 -5.63 39.36 -6.09
CA LEU A 286 -5.12 39.73 -7.40
C LEU A 286 -5.46 41.18 -7.80
N GLN A 287 -6.02 41.97 -6.87
CA GLN A 287 -6.43 43.34 -7.16
C GLN A 287 -5.36 44.35 -6.71
N GLY A 288 -4.88 45.15 -7.65
CA GLY A 288 -3.86 46.18 -7.42
C GLY A 288 -2.45 45.61 -7.30
N GLU A 289 -1.61 46.23 -6.47
CA GLU A 289 -0.24 45.77 -6.19
C GLU A 289 -0.28 44.55 -5.26
N SER A 290 -0.29 43.35 -5.85
CA SER A 290 -0.25 42.10 -5.08
C SER A 290 1.08 41.91 -4.36
N ARG A 291 0.98 41.42 -3.12
CA ARG A 291 2.10 40.94 -2.31
C ARG A 291 2.25 39.45 -2.54
N ILE A 292 3.45 39.04 -2.93
CA ILE A 292 3.77 37.64 -3.23
C ILE A 292 4.76 37.14 -2.20
N GLY A 293 4.63 35.87 -1.82
CA GLY A 293 5.58 35.23 -0.94
C GLY A 293 5.37 33.72 -0.90
N ALA A 294 5.77 33.10 0.20
CA ALA A 294 5.73 31.66 0.36
C ALA A 294 4.87 31.26 1.57
N PHE A 295 4.28 30.07 1.50
CA PHE A 295 3.63 29.45 2.65
C PHE A 295 4.25 28.08 2.96
N LEU A 296 4.15 27.71 4.23
CA LEU A 296 4.46 26.40 4.76
C LEU A 296 3.30 25.96 5.66
N GLY A 297 2.78 24.78 5.41
CA GLY A 297 1.75 24.11 6.18
C GLY A 297 2.27 22.87 6.87
N TRP A 298 1.92 22.74 8.15
CA TRP A 298 2.20 21.61 9.02
C TRP A 298 0.86 21.03 9.47
N GLY A 299 0.37 20.01 8.74
CA GLY A 299 -1.03 19.61 8.83
C GLY A 299 -1.95 20.78 8.51
N GLU A 300 -2.93 21.02 9.37
CA GLU A 300 -3.91 22.11 9.22
C GLU A 300 -3.35 23.50 9.56
N ALA A 301 -2.23 23.57 10.28
CA ALA A 301 -1.62 24.85 10.63
C ALA A 301 -0.79 25.36 9.45
N LYS A 302 -0.97 26.63 9.05
CA LYS A 302 -0.17 27.25 7.99
C LYS A 302 0.42 28.58 8.45
N VAL A 303 1.62 28.84 7.96
CA VAL A 303 2.33 30.10 8.10
C VAL A 303 2.68 30.58 6.70
N ALA A 304 2.44 31.85 6.40
CA ALA A 304 2.87 32.48 5.16
C ALA A 304 3.70 33.72 5.45
N PHE A 305 4.70 33.97 4.62
CA PHE A 305 5.45 35.21 4.60
C PHE A 305 5.24 35.89 3.26
N LEU A 306 4.71 37.10 3.28
CA LEU A 306 4.48 37.92 2.09
C LEU A 306 5.57 39.00 1.98
N GLY A 307 6.22 39.10 0.82
CA GLY A 307 7.22 40.11 0.50
C GLY A 307 6.61 41.42 -0.05
N GLY A 308 7.48 42.32 -0.48
CA GLY A 308 7.14 43.68 -0.99
C GLY A 308 7.29 44.78 0.07
N ASP A 309 6.79 45.97 -0.25
CA ASP A 309 6.93 47.18 0.60
C ASP A 309 6.20 47.04 1.95
N ARG A 310 5.21 46.15 2.01
CA ARG A 310 4.43 45.85 3.22
C ARG A 310 4.52 44.38 3.57
N LYS A 311 5.70 43.97 4.05
CA LYS A 311 5.96 42.60 4.52
C LYS A 311 4.94 42.17 5.58
N ARG A 312 4.50 40.92 5.52
CA ARG A 312 3.58 40.33 6.51
C ARG A 312 3.99 38.90 6.85
N VAL A 313 3.86 38.55 8.12
CA VAL A 313 3.83 37.15 8.57
C VAL A 313 2.38 36.83 8.89
N LEU A 314 1.86 35.81 8.24
CA LEU A 314 0.48 35.38 8.37
C LEU A 314 0.44 33.99 9.00
N VAL A 315 -0.57 33.75 9.83
CA VAL A 315 -0.85 32.43 10.41
C VAL A 315 -2.32 32.08 10.24
N THR A 316 -2.61 30.81 10.02
CA THR A 316 -4.00 30.32 9.96
C THR A 316 -4.08 28.86 10.39
N ARG A 317 -5.26 28.44 10.83
CA ARG A 317 -5.67 27.03 10.88
C ARG A 317 -6.66 26.85 9.75
N GLN A 318 -6.39 25.90 8.87
CA GLN A 318 -7.04 25.70 7.58
C GLN A 318 -8.55 25.96 7.60
N PHE A 319 -8.94 27.14 7.14
CA PHE A 319 -10.32 27.54 6.90
C PHE A 319 -10.40 28.02 5.45
N GLN A 320 -11.05 27.26 4.58
CA GLN A 320 -11.26 27.63 3.18
C GLN A 320 -12.70 28.09 2.97
N ALA A 321 -12.88 29.15 2.17
CA ALA A 321 -14.22 29.66 1.84
C ALA A 321 -14.81 29.04 0.57
N ILE A 322 -14.01 28.38 -0.26
CA ILE A 322 -14.52 27.62 -1.40
C ILE A 322 -15.19 26.36 -0.86
N PRO A 323 -16.41 26.00 -1.32
CA PRO A 323 -17.10 24.81 -0.86
C PRO A 323 -16.24 23.56 -1.02
N TRP A 324 -16.22 22.73 0.03
CA TRP A 324 -15.66 21.39 -0.01
C TRP A 324 -16.51 20.51 -0.89
N VAL A 325 -15.88 19.80 -1.81
CA VAL A 325 -16.57 18.85 -2.70
C VAL A 325 -16.29 17.41 -2.28
N PHE A 326 -15.15 17.16 -1.62
CA PHE A 326 -14.71 15.88 -1.09
C PHE A 326 -13.93 16.06 0.22
#